data_AF-A0A7C5M0D3-F1
#
_entry.id   AF-A0A7C5M0D3-F1
#
_cell.length_a   1.000
_cell.length_b   1.000
_cell.length_c   1.000
_cell.angle_alpha   90.00
_cell.angle_beta   90.00
_cell.angle_gamma   90.00
#
_symmetry.space_group_name_H-M   'P 1'
#
loop_
_entity.id
_entity.type
_entity.pdbx_description
1 polymer ?
#
loop_
_entity_poly.entity_id
_entity_poly.type
_entity_poly.pdbx_seq_one_letter_code
_entity_poly.pdbx_strand_id
1 'polypeptide(L)' 'MAAISGKPPLTFDAFHQKGQPCMRASPLTKRLGWAAHYDRDGRLALIDPQGRAFTALAADPDLPQRAALRNRRA' A
#
# COMPACT_ATOMS: atom_id res chain seq x y z
N MET A 1 -6.32 16.65 12.52
CA MET A 1 -6.34 15.17 12.41
C MET A 1 -6.77 14.61 13.75
N ALA A 2 -7.98 14.07 13.85
CA ALA A 2 -8.47 13.50 15.11
C ALA A 2 -7.76 12.17 15.38
N ALA A 3 -7.11 12.05 16.54
CA ALA A 3 -6.52 10.80 16.99
C ALA A 3 -7.63 9.80 17.31
N ILE A 4 -7.84 8.82 16.42
CA ILE A 4 -8.85 7.76 16.56
C ILE A 4 -8.49 6.68 17.60
N SER A 5 -7.39 6.84 18.33
CA SER A 5 -7.02 5.99 19.46
C SER A 5 -5.87 6.69 20.18
N GLY A 6 -5.77 6.61 21.51
CA GLY A 6 -4.66 7.16 22.31
C GLY A 6 -3.29 6.51 22.06
N LYS A 7 -3.04 5.99 20.86
CA LYS A 7 -1.75 5.48 20.40
C LYS A 7 -0.99 6.57 19.65
N PRO A 8 0.33 6.71 19.89
CA PRO A 8 1.15 7.64 19.13
C PRO A 8 1.12 7.27 17.63
N PRO A 9 1.23 8.25 16.72
CA PRO A 9 1.32 7.99 15.29
C PRO A 9 2.53 7.08 15.01
N LEU A 10 2.29 5.97 14.31
CA LEU A 10 3.36 5.07 13.87
C LEU A 10 4.07 5.67 12.66
N THR A 11 5.40 5.54 12.60
CA THR A 11 6.15 5.81 11.38
C THR A 11 5.80 4.77 10.31
N PHE A 12 5.99 5.09 9.02
CA PHE A 12 5.68 4.17 7.92
C PHE A 12 6.39 2.82 8.10
N ASP A 13 7.67 2.85 8.48
CA ASP A 13 8.42 1.63 8.74
C ASP A 13 7.91 0.88 9.97
N ALA A 14 7.62 1.55 11.09
CA ALA A 14 7.05 0.89 12.27
C ALA A 14 5.66 0.29 11.98
N PHE A 15 4.87 0.93 11.12
CA PHE A 15 3.58 0.41 10.68
C PHE A 15 3.74 -0.88 9.85
N HIS A 16 4.77 -0.94 8.98
CA HIS A 16 5.05 -2.06 8.09
C HIS A 16 6.01 -3.12 8.66
N GLN A 17 6.61 -2.91 9.84
CA GLN A 17 7.46 -3.90 10.53
C GLN A 17 6.71 -5.20 10.79
N LYS A 18 5.44 -5.10 11.19
CA LYS A 18 4.52 -6.24 11.22
C LYS A 18 3.73 -6.22 9.91
N GLY A 19 3.74 -7.33 9.17
CA GLY A 19 2.96 -7.44 7.94
C GLY A 19 1.49 -7.12 8.19
N GLN A 20 1.05 -5.93 7.76
CA GLN A 20 -0.34 -5.52 7.86
C GLN A 20 -1.11 -6.12 6.70
N PRO A 21 -2.21 -6.86 6.92
CA PRO A 21 -3.01 -7.34 5.81
C PRO A 21 -3.42 -6.13 4.96
N CYS A 22 -3.12 -6.17 3.67
CA CYS A 22 -3.37 -5.08 2.72
C CYS A 22 -4.88 -4.91 2.46
N MET A 23 -5.65 -4.55 3.48
CA MET A 23 -7.11 -4.38 3.45
C MET A 23 -7.87 -5.59 2.86
N ARG A 24 -7.32 -6.81 3.00
CA ARG A 24 -7.80 -8.02 2.28
C ARG A 24 -7.85 -7.86 0.75
N ALA A 25 -7.25 -6.82 0.19
CA ALA A 25 -7.18 -6.51 -1.23
C ALA A 25 -5.94 -7.11 -1.91
N SER A 26 -5.27 -8.10 -1.29
CA SER A 26 -4.15 -8.79 -1.94
C SER A 26 -4.50 -9.41 -3.30
N PRO A 27 -5.73 -9.89 -3.59
CA PRO A 27 -6.07 -10.35 -4.94
C PRO A 27 -6.03 -9.21 -5.97
N LEU A 28 -6.35 -7.98 -5.56
CA LEU A 28 -6.37 -6.82 -6.45
C LEU A 28 -4.96 -6.50 -6.97
N THR A 29 -3.98 -6.49 -6.08
CA THR A 29 -2.58 -6.25 -6.46
C THR A 29 -1.93 -7.49 -7.09
N LYS A 30 -2.22 -8.71 -6.62
CA LYS A 30 -1.57 -9.95 -7.12
C LYS A 30 -2.15 -10.51 -8.40
N ARG A 31 -3.47 -10.43 -8.59
CA ARG A 31 -4.17 -11.05 -9.73
C ARG A 31 -4.57 -10.00 -10.76
N LEU A 32 -4.95 -8.81 -10.30
CA LEU A 32 -5.52 -7.77 -11.16
C LEU A 32 -4.53 -6.64 -11.47
N GLY A 33 -3.30 -6.70 -10.94
CA GLY A 33 -2.21 -5.78 -11.30
C GLY A 33 -2.31 -4.37 -10.72
N TRP A 34 -3.28 -4.09 -9.84
CA TRP A 34 -3.43 -2.76 -9.25
C TRP A 34 -2.25 -2.38 -8.36
N ALA A 35 -1.94 -1.08 -8.28
CA ALA A 35 -1.00 -0.56 -7.30
C ALA A 35 -1.73 -0.02 -6.07
N ALA A 36 -1.26 -0.43 -4.89
CA ALA A 36 -1.65 0.15 -3.60
C ALA A 36 -0.57 1.15 -3.19
N HIS A 37 -0.78 2.43 -3.48
CA HIS A 37 0.18 3.49 -3.23
C HIS A 37 -0.10 4.17 -1.88
N TYR A 38 0.92 4.26 -1.04
CA TYR A 38 0.85 4.96 0.23
C TYR A 38 1.66 6.25 0.14
N ASP A 39 1.06 7.36 0.54
CA ASP A 39 1.78 8.62 0.67
C ASP A 39 2.49 8.74 2.04
N ARG A 40 3.25 9.82 2.19
CA ARG A 40 3.99 10.15 3.41
C ARG A 40 3.10 10.43 4.64
N ASP A 41 1.84 10.78 4.41
CA ASP A 41 0.85 11.03 5.47
C ASP A 41 0.10 9.75 5.85
N GLY A 42 0.45 8.62 5.25
CA GLY A 42 -0.15 7.31 5.48
C GLY A 42 -1.49 7.13 4.78
N ARG A 43 -1.84 7.97 3.81
CA ARG A 43 -3.05 7.81 2.99
C ARG A 43 -2.80 6.76 1.92
N LEU A 44 -3.81 5.95 1.65
CA LEU A 44 -3.77 4.91 0.63
C LEU A 44 -4.58 5.35 -0.59
N ALA A 45 -3.99 5.16 -1.78
CA ALA A 45 -4.68 5.24 -3.06
C ALA A 45 -4.55 3.91 -3.82
N LEU A 46 -5.64 3.46 -4.42
CA LEU A 46 -5.63 2.38 -5.40
C LEU A 46 -5.49 2.97 -6.79
N ILE A 47 -4.44 2.55 -7.50
CA ILE A 47 -4.11 3.07 -8.82
C ILE A 47 -4.38 1.99 -9.87
N ASP A 48 -5.17 2.36 -10.86
CA ASP A 48 -5.51 1.53 -12.01
C ASP A 48 -4.24 1.22 -12.82
N PRO A 49 -3.94 -0.07 -13.11
CA PRO A 49 -2.76 -0.46 -13.89
C PRO A 49 -2.73 0.09 -15.32
N GLN A 50 -3.88 0.47 -15.88
CA GLN A 50 -3.97 1.03 -17.23
C GLN A 50 -3.77 2.56 -17.26
N GLY A 51 -3.69 3.20 -16.10
CA GLY A 51 -3.56 4.65 -16.00
C GLY A 51 -2.11 5.15 -16.07
N ARG A 52 -1.93 6.38 -16.58
CA ARG A 52 -0.63 7.08 -16.60
C ARG A 52 0.05 7.17 -15.22
N ALA A 53 -0.75 7.25 -14.15
CA ALA A 53 -0.25 7.35 -12.79
C ALA A 53 0.47 6.06 -12.36
N PHE A 54 -0.02 4.90 -12.81
CA PHE A 54 0.64 3.64 -12.54
C PHE A 54 2.00 3.58 -13.23
N THR A 55 2.08 3.95 -14.50
CA THR A 55 3.34 3.98 -15.24
C THR A 55 4.36 4.91 -14.59
N ALA A 56 3.94 6.10 -14.15
CA ALA A 56 4.81 7.04 -13.47
C ALA A 56 5.34 6.48 -12.14
N LEU A 57 4.46 5.89 -11.32
CA LEU A 57 4.86 5.28 -10.04
C LEU A 57 5.73 4.03 -10.22
N ALA A 58 5.48 3.23 -11.26
CA ALA A 58 6.26 2.03 -11.55
C ALA A 58 7.66 2.35 -12.09
N ALA A 59 7.82 3.50 -12.76
CA ALA A 59 9.09 3.98 -13.30
C ALA A 59 9.94 4.76 -12.28
N ASP A 60 9.37 5.13 -11.12
CA ASP A 60 10.05 5.88 -10.08
C ASP A 60 11.03 4.96 -9.31
N PRO A 61 12.36 5.19 -9.42
CA PRO A 61 13.36 4.37 -8.74
C PRO A 61 13.43 4.64 -7.23
N ASP A 62 12.97 5.82 -6.78
CA ASP A 62 13.01 6.23 -5.37
C ASP A 62 11.78 5.71 -4.61
N LEU A 63 10.78 5.16 -5.31
CA LEU A 63 9.59 4.59 -4.72
C LEU A 63 9.83 3.14 -4.27
N PRO A 64 9.87 2.84 -2.96
CA PRO A 64 10.10 1.48 -2.48
C PRO A 64 8.91 0.57 -2.81
N GLN A 65 9.12 -0.37 -3.72
CA GLN A 65 8.11 -1.36 -4.09
C GLN A 65 8.17 -2.57 -3.16
N ARG A 66 7.02 -2.92 -2.57
CA ARG A 66 6.89 -4.08 -1.65
C ARG A 66 5.96 -5.12 -2.25
N ALA A 67 6.34 -6.38 -2.15
CA ALA A 67 5.50 -7.49 -2.60
C ALA A 67 4.20 -7.56 -1.78
N ALA A 68 3.07 -7.73 -2.46
CA ALA A 68 1.80 -7.91 -1.80
C ALA A 68 1.80 -9.17 -0.92
N LEU A 69 1.19 -9.10 0.25
CA LEU A 69 1.07 -10.23 1.18
C LEU A 69 0.29 -11.38 0.55
N ARG A 70 0.60 -12.63 0.93
CA ARG A 70 -0.22 -13.78 0.53
C ARG A 70 -1.58 -13.69 1.20
N ASN A 71 -2.64 -13.93 0.43
CA ASN A 71 -3.92 -14.29 1.04
C ASN A 71 -3.84 -15.75 1.48
N ARG A 72 -4.17 -16.05 2.73
CA ARG A 72 -4.29 -17.45 3.20
C ARG A 72 -5.58 -18.11 2.69
N ARG A 73 -6.59 -17.33 2.29
CA ARG A 73 -7.91 -17.79 1.84
C ARG A 73 -8.08 -17.89 0.32
N ALA A 74 -7.14 -17.39 -0.46
CA ALA A 74 -7.26 -17.35 -1.92
C ALA A 74 -6.46 -18.47 -2.58
#